data_AF-A0A925J1I1-F1
#
_entry.id   AF-A0A925J1I1-F1
#
_cell.length_a   1.000
_cell.length_b   1.000
_cell.length_c   1.000
_cell.angle_alpha   90.00
_cell.angle_beta   90.00
_cell.angle_gamma   90.00
#
_symmetry.space_group_name_H-M   'P 1'
#
loop_
_entity.id
_entity.type
_entity.pdbx_description
1 polymer ?
#
loop_
_entity_poly.entity_id
_entity_poly.type
_entity_poly.pdbx_seq_one_letter_code
_entity_poly.pdbx_strand_id
1 'polypeptide(L)' 'MNIRNTTDIQYVVKGGVVYDDESLDELWPRQRPYGTPYWLNPDALKSDVKPIVRP' A
#
# COMPACT_ATOMS: atom_id res chain seq x y z
N MET A 1 -18.60 17.97 -8.55
CA MET A 1 -18.04 16.60 -8.58
C MET A 1 -18.58 15.86 -7.38
N ASN A 2 -19.31 14.76 -7.59
CA ASN A 2 -19.91 13.99 -6.51
C ASN A 2 -19.43 12.55 -6.67
N ILE A 3 -18.52 12.12 -5.81
CA ILE A 3 -17.80 10.86 -5.97
C ILE A 3 -18.14 9.93 -4.80
N ARG A 4 -19.44 9.65 -4.67
CA ARG A 4 -20.05 8.98 -3.50
C ARG A 4 -19.43 7.63 -3.16
N ASN A 5 -18.85 6.94 -4.15
CA ASN A 5 -18.33 5.58 -4.00
C ASN A 5 -16.81 5.52 -4.02
N THR A 6 -16.10 6.65 -3.86
CA THR A 6 -14.62 6.64 -3.91
C THR A 6 -13.99 5.83 -2.78
N THR A 7 -14.73 5.64 -1.70
CA THR A 7 -14.29 4.90 -0.51
C THR A 7 -14.76 3.45 -0.50
N ASP A 8 -15.59 3.04 -1.46
CA ASP A 8 -16.15 1.68 -1.57
C ASP A 8 -15.49 0.96 -2.73
N ILE A 9 -14.23 0.56 -2.51
CA ILE A 9 -13.36 -0.06 -3.50
C ILE A 9 -13.39 -1.57 -3.27
N GLN A 10 -13.55 -2.37 -4.33
CA GLN A 10 -13.49 -3.83 -4.20
C GLN A 10 -12.13 -4.39 -4.65
N TYR A 11 -11.49 -3.75 -5.64
CA TYR A 11 -10.20 -4.19 -6.17
C TYR A 11 -9.35 -3.00 -6.59
N VAL A 12 -8.03 -3.17 -6.49
CA VAL A 12 -7.04 -2.19 -6.96
C VAL A 12 -6.20 -2.80 -8.06
N VAL A 13 -6.01 -2.06 -9.16
CA VAL A 13 -5.08 -2.44 -10.23
C VAL A 13 -3.85 -1.56 -10.19
N LYS A 14 -2.67 -2.17 -10.05
CA LYS A 14 -1.38 -1.46 -10.08
C LYS A 14 -0.38 -2.24 -10.93
N GLY A 15 0.16 -1.59 -11.96
CA GLY A 15 1.16 -2.21 -12.84
C GLY A 15 0.68 -3.49 -13.54
N GLY A 16 -0.63 -3.60 -13.80
CA GLY A 16 -1.26 -4.79 -14.40
C GLY A 16 -1.59 -5.92 -13.41
N VAL A 17 -1.36 -5.74 -12.11
CA VAL A 17 -1.66 -6.72 -11.07
C VAL A 17 -2.95 -6.33 -10.35
N VAL A 18 -3.80 -7.30 -10.05
CA VAL A 18 -5.07 -7.11 -9.33
C VAL A 18 -4.88 -7.47 -7.86
N TYR A 19 -5.31 -6.57 -6.99
CA TYR A 19 -5.25 -6.71 -5.55
C TYR A 19 -6.63 -6.63 -4.91
N ASP A 20 -6.82 -7.42 -3.86
CA ASP A 20 -7.88 -7.22 -2.87
C ASP A 20 -7.72 -5.86 -2.17
N ASP A 21 -8.82 -5.17 -1.89
CA ASP A 21 -8.80 -3.81 -1.32
C ASP A 21 -8.41 -3.79 0.17
N GLU A 22 -8.86 -4.79 0.94
CA GLU A 22 -8.63 -4.86 2.38
C GLU A 22 -7.27 -5.46 2.72
N SER A 23 -6.91 -6.58 2.10
CA SER A 23 -5.72 -7.38 2.44
C SER A 23 -4.48 -7.02 1.62
N LEU A 24 -4.66 -6.40 0.45
CA LEU A 24 -3.64 -6.21 -0.58
C LEU A 24 -3.08 -7.51 -1.16
N ASP A 25 -3.78 -8.64 -0.96
CA ASP A 25 -3.41 -9.91 -1.55
C ASP A 25 -3.47 -9.83 -3.08
N GLU A 26 -2.46 -10.40 -3.75
CA GLU A 26 -2.48 -10.52 -5.20
C GLU A 26 -3.53 -11.55 -5.59
N LEU A 27 -4.54 -11.12 -6.36
CA LEU A 27 -5.59 -12.01 -6.87
C LEU A 27 -5.28 -12.47 -8.29
N TRP A 28 -4.59 -11.65 -9.09
CA TRP A 28 -4.19 -11.95 -10.46
C TRP A 28 -2.87 -11.23 -10.82
N PRO A 29 -1.93 -11.86 -11.55
CA PRO A 29 -2.04 -13.17 -12.21
C PRO A 29 -1.77 -14.36 -11.31
N ARG A 30 -1.25 -14.17 -10.10
CA ARG A 30 -0.96 -15.25 -9.16
C ARG A 30 -1.63 -14.98 -7.83
N GLN A 31 -2.32 -15.97 -7.29
CA GLN A 31 -2.85 -15.87 -5.93
C GLN A 31 -1.71 -15.94 -4.91
N ARG A 32 -1.40 -14.80 -4.28
CA ARG A 32 -0.32 -14.70 -3.30
C ARG A 32 -0.68 -13.72 -2.20
N PRO A 33 -0.51 -14.08 -0.92
CA PRO A 33 -0.73 -13.16 0.17
C PRO A 33 0.28 -12.00 0.13
N TYR A 34 -0.15 -10.79 0.48
CA TYR A 34 0.74 -9.61 0.58
C TYR A 34 1.86 -9.84 1.60
N GLY A 35 1.55 -10.58 2.66
CA GLY A 35 2.45 -10.83 3.78
C GLY A 35 2.41 -9.68 4.80
N THR A 36 3.42 -9.62 5.68
CA THR A 36 3.50 -8.57 6.71
C THR A 36 3.70 -7.21 6.06
N PRO A 37 2.79 -6.24 6.27
CA PRO A 37 2.97 -4.90 5.74
C PRO A 37 4.24 -4.23 6.24
N TYR A 38 4.95 -3.53 5.35
CA TYR A 38 6.21 -2.89 5.69
C TYR A 38 6.06 -1.81 6.77
N TRP A 39 4.89 -1.19 6.92
CA TRP A 39 4.63 -0.22 8.00
C TRP A 39 4.38 -0.86 9.38
N LEU A 40 4.20 -2.18 9.43
CA LEU A 40 4.15 -2.96 10.67
C LEU A 40 5.51 -3.59 11.00
N ASN A 41 6.51 -3.44 10.12
CA ASN A 41 7.86 -3.92 10.39
C ASN A 41 8.59 -2.88 11.28
N PRO A 42 8.96 -3.22 12.52
CA PRO A 42 9.69 -2.32 13.43
C PRO A 42 11.03 -1.85 12.85
N ASP A 43 11.68 -2.70 12.04
CA ASP A 43 12.96 -2.37 11.39
C ASP A 43 12.78 -1.44 10.17
N ALA A 44 11.55 -1.31 9.66
CA ALA A 44 11.23 -0.41 8.56
C ALA A 44 10.98 1.04 9.01
N LEU A 45 10.81 1.28 10.32
CA LEU A 45 10.81 2.62 10.91
C LEU A 45 12.24 3.19 10.89
N LYS A 46 12.71 3.58 9.70
CA LYS A 46 13.94 4.36 9.57
C LYS A 46 13.67 5.76 10.09
N SER A 47 14.40 6.15 11.13
CA SER A 47 14.46 7.54 11.56
C SER A 47 15.19 8.35 10.49
N ASP A 48 14.42 8.97 9.59
CA ASP A 48 14.95 9.95 8.63
C ASP A 48 15.36 11.22 9.38
N VAL A 49 16.51 11.18 10.06
CA VAL A 49 17.15 12.38 10.60
C VAL A 49 17.78 13.12 9.43
N LYS A 50 16.98 13.98 8.78
CA LYS A 50 17.50 14.92 7.78
C LYS A 50 18.26 16.03 8.52
N PRO A 51 19.58 16.22 8.29
CA PRO A 51 20.31 17.31 8.90
C PRO A 51 19.68 18.65 8.49
N ILE A 52 19.32 19.46 9.47
CA ILE A 52 18.85 20.83 9.23
C ILE A 52 20.10 21.67 8.94
N VAL A 53 20.53 21.72 7.67
CA VAL A 53 21.58 22.66 7.27
C VAL A 53 20.94 24.04 7.25
N ARG A 54 21.23 24.85 8.27
CA ARG A 54 20.86 26.27 8.32
C ARG A 54 21.84 27.04 7.42
N PRO A 55 21.39 27.89 6.49
CA PRO A 55 22.26 28.69 5.64
C PRO A 55 23.06 29.72 6.46
#